data_AF-A0A1V6F632-F1
#
_entry.id   AF-A0A1V6F632-F1
#
_cell.length_a   1.000
_cell.length_b   1.000
_cell.length_c   1.000
_cell.angle_alpha   90.00
_cell.angle_beta   90.00
_cell.angle_gamma   90.00
#
_symmetry.space_group_name_H-M   'P 1'
#
loop_
_entity.id
_entity.type
_entity.pdbx_description
1 polymer ?
#
loop_
_entity_poly.entity_id
_entity_poly.type
_entity_poly.pdbx_seq_one_letter_code
_entity_poly.pdbx_strand_id
1 'polypeptide(L)'
;MEELAETALLPDSTDSIADIFAAAAEWEVGSAVQRVRKAREILIQRAEEAIPYILENKLNTRSGLEYRALEALAAKSQSFVRQLYPKLSEADSLAAKNSLSLIAGVGDSLLVYEVQELLAQDKYVTACLSALSGIKSARAVELLSQYTTHPSERYRYIVARSLMLNKHPSARPLLLTMQGDSSFLVQALLRNLPPETSP
;
A
#
# COMPACT_ATOMS: atom_id res chain seq x y z
N MET A 1 -28.85 29.20 15.53
CA MET A 1 -28.92 29.32 14.07
C MET A 1 -27.89 28.36 13.52
N GLU A 2 -28.39 27.30 12.92
CA GLU A 2 -27.62 26.20 12.32
C GLU A 2 -26.98 26.76 11.04
N GLU A 3 -25.66 26.98 11.09
CA GLU A 3 -24.90 27.46 9.94
C GLU A 3 -24.95 26.35 8.88
N LEU A 4 -25.71 26.61 7.81
CA LEU A 4 -25.78 25.73 6.64
C LEU A 4 -24.36 25.54 6.12
N ALA A 5 -23.73 24.43 6.49
CA ALA A 5 -22.48 24.01 5.88
C ALA A 5 -22.73 23.91 4.38
N GLU A 6 -22.13 24.83 3.62
CA GLU A 6 -22.22 24.89 2.18
C GLU A 6 -21.81 23.51 1.64
N THR A 7 -22.79 22.75 1.15
CA THR A 7 -22.57 21.40 0.65
C THR A 7 -21.68 21.50 -0.58
N ALA A 8 -20.52 20.86 -0.52
CA ALA A 8 -19.61 20.81 -1.66
C ALA A 8 -20.35 20.23 -2.88
N LEU A 9 -20.29 20.94 -4.01
CA LEU A 9 -20.86 20.49 -5.27
C LEU A 9 -20.34 19.08 -5.59
N LEU A 10 -21.23 18.17 -5.98
CA LEU A 10 -20.82 16.84 -6.40
C LEU A 10 -20.21 16.90 -7.81
N PRO A 11 -19.19 16.08 -8.11
CA PRO A 11 -18.64 16.00 -9.46
C PRO A 11 -19.68 15.39 -10.40
N ASP A 12 -19.71 15.89 -11.64
CA ASP A 12 -20.52 15.32 -12.71
C ASP A 12 -19.77 14.16 -13.37
N SER A 13 -20.51 13.16 -13.85
CA SER A 13 -19.92 12.03 -14.59
C SER A 13 -19.27 12.44 -15.91
N THR A 14 -19.58 13.62 -16.44
CA THR A 14 -19.04 14.20 -17.67
C THR A 14 -17.84 15.11 -17.45
N ASP A 15 -17.49 15.42 -16.20
CA ASP A 15 -16.29 16.19 -15.85
C ASP A 15 -15.03 15.51 -16.39
N SER A 16 -13.94 16.27 -16.52
CA SER A 16 -12.66 15.68 -16.95
C SER A 16 -12.16 14.68 -15.90
N ILE A 17 -11.46 13.62 -16.34
CA ILE A 17 -10.83 12.66 -15.41
C ILE A 17 -9.87 13.37 -14.44
N ALA A 18 -9.21 14.45 -14.89
CA ALA A 18 -8.33 15.24 -14.04
C ALA A 18 -9.08 15.88 -12.87
N ASP A 19 -10.25 16.48 -13.13
CA ASP A 19 -11.08 17.13 -12.11
C ASP A 19 -11.73 16.11 -11.18
N ILE A 20 -12.20 14.98 -11.73
CA ILE A 20 -12.76 13.88 -10.95
C ILE A 20 -11.66 13.30 -10.04
N PHE A 21 -10.44 13.11 -10.54
CA PHE A 21 -9.34 12.63 -9.71
C PHE A 21 -8.97 13.64 -8.62
N ALA A 22 -8.94 14.93 -8.92
CA ALA A 22 -8.70 15.97 -7.93
C ALA A 22 -9.73 15.90 -6.80
N ALA A 23 -11.02 15.77 -7.13
CA ALA A 23 -12.10 15.59 -6.16
C ALA A 23 -11.95 14.29 -5.34
N ALA A 24 -11.53 13.18 -5.96
CA ALA A 24 -11.28 11.91 -5.27
C ALA A 24 -10.10 11.96 -4.29
N ALA A 25 -9.19 12.92 -4.50
CA ALA A 25 -8.00 13.21 -3.72
C ALA A 25 -8.17 14.39 -2.76
N GLU A 26 -9.40 14.82 -2.46
CA GLU A 26 -9.66 15.80 -1.41
C GLU A 26 -9.64 15.14 -0.01
N TRP A 27 -9.56 15.97 1.04
CA TRP A 27 -9.68 15.50 2.41
C TRP A 27 -11.14 15.14 2.71
N GLU A 28 -11.41 13.86 2.92
CA GLU A 28 -12.75 13.30 3.19
C GLU A 28 -13.26 13.66 4.60
N VAL A 29 -13.58 14.94 4.84
CA VAL A 29 -14.14 15.46 6.11
C VAL A 29 -15.26 16.47 5.86
N GLY A 30 -16.21 16.57 6.79
CA GLY A 30 -17.29 17.55 6.73
C GLY A 30 -18.13 17.43 5.44
N SER A 31 -18.37 18.57 4.78
CA SER A 31 -19.16 18.63 3.55
C SER A 31 -18.49 17.98 2.33
N ALA A 32 -17.18 17.72 2.36
CA ALA A 32 -16.44 17.10 1.25
C ALA A 32 -16.59 15.57 1.18
N VAL A 33 -17.11 14.93 2.24
CA VAL A 33 -17.21 13.45 2.32
C VAL A 33 -17.95 12.87 1.12
N GLN A 34 -19.11 13.43 0.77
CA GLN A 34 -19.92 12.94 -0.33
C GLN A 34 -19.29 13.21 -1.70
N ARG A 35 -18.63 14.38 -1.85
CA ARG A 35 -17.91 14.76 -3.06
C ARG A 35 -16.77 13.78 -3.37
N VAL A 36 -15.93 13.46 -2.38
CA VAL A 36 -14.82 12.50 -2.50
C VAL A 36 -15.32 11.11 -2.88
N ARG A 37 -16.35 10.62 -2.19
CA ARG A 37 -16.92 9.29 -2.45
C ARG A 37 -17.50 9.20 -3.86
N LYS A 38 -18.28 10.21 -4.25
CA LYS A 38 -18.86 10.28 -5.59
C LYS A 38 -17.78 10.33 -6.67
N ALA A 39 -16.72 11.11 -6.46
CA ALA A 39 -15.59 11.17 -7.37
C ALA A 39 -14.92 9.79 -7.55
N ARG A 40 -14.65 9.08 -6.45
CA ARG A 40 -14.08 7.72 -6.49
C ARG A 40 -14.97 6.73 -7.20
N GLU A 41 -16.28 6.80 -6.99
CA GLU A 41 -17.26 5.98 -7.74
C GLU A 41 -17.18 6.25 -9.24
N ILE A 42 -17.12 7.52 -9.65
CA ILE A 42 -17.01 7.89 -11.06
C ILE A 42 -15.70 7.38 -11.67
N LEU A 43 -14.56 7.48 -10.96
CA LEU A 43 -13.28 6.91 -11.44
C LEU A 43 -13.38 5.40 -11.68
N ILE A 44 -14.11 4.68 -10.83
CA ILE A 44 -14.32 3.23 -10.98
C ILE A 44 -15.24 2.95 -12.18
N GLN A 45 -16.31 3.73 -12.34
CA GLN A 45 -17.25 3.58 -13.47
C GLN A 45 -16.59 3.93 -14.81
N ARG A 46 -15.69 4.91 -14.84
CA ARG A 46 -14.91 5.34 -16.01
C ARG A 46 -13.49 4.78 -15.99
N ALA A 47 -13.30 3.57 -15.45
CA ALA A 47 -11.97 2.98 -15.26
C ALA A 47 -11.14 2.90 -16.56
N GLU A 48 -11.78 2.65 -17.70
CA GLU A 48 -11.11 2.57 -19.01
C GLU A 48 -10.38 3.87 -19.38
N GLU A 49 -10.94 5.00 -18.98
CA GLU A 49 -10.37 6.33 -19.23
C GLU A 49 -9.52 6.83 -18.05
N ALA A 50 -9.95 6.52 -16.83
CA ALA A 50 -9.28 6.94 -15.61
C ALA A 50 -7.91 6.29 -15.42
N ILE A 51 -7.79 4.99 -15.72
CA ILE A 51 -6.55 4.24 -15.49
C ILE A 51 -5.39 4.79 -16.31
N PRO A 52 -5.49 4.98 -17.65
CA PRO A 52 -4.41 5.57 -18.44
C PRO A 52 -3.94 6.92 -17.90
N TYR A 53 -4.87 7.83 -17.60
CA TYR A 53 -4.56 9.13 -17.02
C TYR A 53 -3.81 9.00 -15.69
N ILE A 54 -4.27 8.12 -14.80
CA ILE A 54 -3.66 7.90 -13.48
C ILE A 54 -2.24 7.34 -13.60
N LEU A 55 -2.04 6.33 -14.46
CA LEU A 55 -0.74 5.69 -14.66
C LEU A 55 0.29 6.68 -15.20
N GLU A 56 -0.13 7.59 -16.08
CA GLU A 56 0.73 8.61 -16.68
C GLU A 56 1.00 9.79 -15.73
N ASN A 57 -0.03 10.28 -15.02
CA ASN A 57 0.03 11.58 -14.36
C ASN A 57 0.08 11.52 -12.83
N LYS A 58 -0.40 10.44 -12.20
CA LYS A 58 -0.70 10.42 -10.75
C LYS A 58 0.03 9.33 -9.98
N LEU A 59 0.55 8.31 -10.66
CA LEU A 59 1.19 7.17 -10.01
C LEU A 59 2.48 7.55 -9.24
N ASN A 60 3.19 8.59 -9.65
CA ASN A 60 4.41 9.09 -8.97
C ASN A 60 4.14 10.04 -7.79
N THR A 61 2.90 10.07 -7.26
CA THR A 61 2.50 11.03 -6.23
C THR A 61 3.27 10.88 -4.90
N ARG A 62 3.48 12.02 -4.24
CA ARG A 62 3.90 12.14 -2.82
C ARG A 62 2.76 12.58 -1.90
N SER A 63 1.59 12.90 -2.47
CA SER A 63 0.42 13.33 -1.71
C SER A 63 -0.28 12.13 -1.09
N GLY A 64 -0.41 12.13 0.23
CA GLY A 64 -1.17 11.09 0.93
C GLY A 64 -2.64 11.04 0.53
N LEU A 65 -3.22 12.17 0.09
CA LEU A 65 -4.61 12.21 -0.37
C LEU A 65 -4.77 11.63 -1.78
N GLU A 66 -3.85 11.94 -2.70
CA GLU A 66 -3.83 11.30 -4.03
C GLU A 66 -3.58 9.81 -3.89
N TYR A 67 -2.64 9.39 -3.03
CA TYR A 67 -2.40 7.97 -2.77
C TYR A 67 -3.64 7.26 -2.23
N ARG A 68 -4.42 7.87 -1.33
CA ARG A 68 -5.71 7.32 -0.87
C ARG A 68 -6.74 7.18 -2.00
N ALA A 69 -6.75 8.09 -2.97
CA ALA A 69 -7.58 7.94 -4.16
C ALA A 69 -7.14 6.72 -5.00
N LEU A 70 -5.83 6.51 -5.15
CA LEU A 70 -5.29 5.32 -5.81
C LEU A 70 -5.64 4.03 -5.06
N GLU A 71 -5.56 4.02 -3.73
CA GLU A 71 -5.96 2.88 -2.89
C GLU A 71 -7.44 2.52 -3.11
N ALA A 72 -8.31 3.52 -3.13
CA ALA A 72 -9.74 3.31 -3.37
C ALA A 72 -10.02 2.69 -4.75
N LEU A 73 -9.30 3.14 -5.79
CA LEU A 73 -9.41 2.55 -7.12
C LEU A 73 -8.84 1.13 -7.16
N ALA A 74 -7.67 0.89 -6.56
CA ALA A 74 -7.04 -0.43 -6.51
C ALA A 74 -7.94 -1.46 -5.81
N ALA A 75 -8.58 -1.07 -4.70
CA ALA A 75 -9.49 -1.93 -3.96
C ALA A 75 -10.76 -2.35 -4.74
N LYS A 76 -11.10 -1.66 -5.84
CA LYS A 76 -12.32 -1.89 -6.62
C LYS A 76 -12.09 -2.19 -8.10
N SER A 77 -10.86 -2.09 -8.59
CA SER A 77 -10.52 -2.32 -9.99
C SER A 77 -9.33 -3.28 -10.15
N GLN A 78 -9.64 -4.55 -10.42
CA GLN A 78 -8.61 -5.54 -10.76
C GLN A 78 -7.85 -5.16 -12.04
N SER A 79 -8.51 -4.45 -12.97
CA SER A 79 -7.85 -3.95 -14.18
C SER A 79 -6.73 -2.97 -13.82
N PHE A 80 -6.99 -2.05 -12.89
CA PHE A 80 -5.97 -1.13 -12.40
C PHE A 80 -4.80 -1.87 -11.76
N VAL A 81 -5.09 -2.80 -10.84
CA VAL A 81 -4.05 -3.62 -10.17
C VAL A 81 -3.18 -4.37 -11.17
N ARG A 82 -3.78 -5.00 -12.20
CA ARG A 82 -3.00 -5.68 -13.26
C ARG A 82 -2.08 -4.74 -14.01
N GLN A 83 -2.51 -3.51 -14.28
CA GLN A 83 -1.71 -2.51 -15.00
C GLN A 83 -0.59 -1.89 -14.15
N LEU A 84 -0.55 -2.15 -12.83
CA LEU A 84 0.55 -1.76 -11.96
C LEU A 84 1.76 -2.70 -12.06
N TYR A 85 1.57 -3.97 -12.43
CA TYR A 85 2.67 -4.95 -12.51
C TYR A 85 3.80 -4.54 -13.47
N PRO A 86 3.51 -4.08 -14.71
CA PRO A 86 4.57 -3.60 -15.61
C PRO A 86 5.42 -2.47 -15.02
N LYS A 87 4.87 -1.67 -14.09
CA LYS A 87 5.56 -0.56 -13.44
C LYS A 87 6.62 -1.00 -12.43
N LEU A 88 6.56 -2.25 -11.95
CA LEU A 88 7.55 -2.80 -11.01
C LEU A 88 8.93 -3.02 -11.67
N SER A 89 8.94 -3.27 -12.98
CA SER A 89 10.15 -3.53 -13.76
C SER A 89 10.84 -2.24 -14.26
N GLU A 90 10.22 -1.08 -14.10
CA GLU A 90 10.80 0.21 -14.49
C GLU A 90 11.99 0.60 -13.57
N ALA A 91 12.78 1.58 -14.02
CA ALA A 91 13.90 2.12 -13.24
C ALA A 91 13.45 2.65 -11.86
N ASP A 92 14.40 2.78 -10.92
CA ASP A 92 14.07 3.18 -9.55
C ASP A 92 13.26 4.48 -9.53
N SER A 93 11.97 4.34 -9.22
CA SER A 93 11.02 5.43 -9.25
C SER A 93 10.01 5.33 -8.12
N LEU A 94 9.46 6.48 -7.76
CA LEU A 94 8.34 6.55 -6.82
C LEU A 94 7.10 5.84 -7.39
N ALA A 95 6.91 5.84 -8.71
CA ALA A 95 5.83 5.12 -9.38
C ALA A 95 5.92 3.61 -9.16
N ALA A 96 7.12 3.01 -9.27
CA ALA A 96 7.33 1.59 -8.98
C ALA A 96 7.03 1.27 -7.51
N LYS A 97 7.50 2.10 -6.57
CA LYS A 97 7.25 1.94 -5.12
C LYS A 97 5.76 2.07 -4.77
N ASN A 98 5.07 3.04 -5.36
CA ASN A 98 3.63 3.21 -5.17
C ASN A 98 2.84 2.02 -5.77
N SER A 99 3.23 1.54 -6.95
CA SER A 99 2.65 0.34 -7.58
C SER A 99 2.78 -0.87 -6.67
N LEU A 100 3.98 -1.10 -6.14
CA LEU A 100 4.28 -2.18 -5.21
C LEU A 100 3.38 -2.12 -3.96
N SER A 101 3.26 -0.92 -3.37
CA SER A 101 2.46 -0.68 -2.18
C SER A 101 0.95 -0.85 -2.45
N LEU A 102 0.45 -0.40 -3.60
CA LEU A 102 -0.96 -0.54 -3.98
C LEU A 102 -1.34 -2.00 -4.24
N ILE A 103 -0.50 -2.76 -4.96
CA ILE A 103 -0.72 -4.20 -5.19
C ILE A 103 -0.69 -4.98 -3.86
N ALA A 104 0.27 -4.66 -2.98
CA ALA A 104 0.34 -5.27 -1.65
C ALA A 104 -0.87 -4.93 -0.78
N GLY A 105 -1.39 -3.69 -0.88
CA GLY A 105 -2.54 -3.21 -0.13
C GLY A 105 -3.83 -3.97 -0.42
N VAL A 106 -4.00 -4.47 -1.66
CA VAL A 106 -5.13 -5.34 -2.03
C VAL A 106 -4.90 -6.82 -1.73
N GLY A 107 -3.72 -7.18 -1.25
CA GLY A 107 -3.39 -8.56 -0.84
C GLY A 107 -3.20 -9.53 -2.01
N ASP A 108 -2.82 -9.04 -3.20
CA ASP A 108 -2.57 -9.90 -4.35
C ASP A 108 -1.36 -10.83 -4.07
N SER A 109 -1.63 -12.13 -4.03
CA SER A 109 -0.63 -13.14 -3.68
C SER A 109 0.42 -13.35 -4.76
N LEU A 110 0.14 -13.00 -6.01
CA LEU A 110 1.09 -13.12 -7.12
C LEU A 110 2.27 -12.14 -6.97
N LEU A 111 2.08 -11.05 -6.22
CA LEU A 111 3.12 -10.07 -5.98
C LEU A 111 4.37 -10.66 -5.31
N VAL A 112 4.25 -11.79 -4.62
CA VAL A 112 5.38 -12.45 -3.95
C VAL A 112 6.51 -12.80 -4.92
N TYR A 113 6.18 -13.17 -6.16
CA TYR A 113 7.17 -13.54 -7.17
C TYR A 113 7.93 -12.32 -7.66
N GLU A 114 7.24 -11.21 -7.93
CA GLU A 114 7.86 -9.94 -8.31
C GLU A 114 8.77 -9.39 -7.19
N VAL A 115 8.29 -9.44 -5.95
CA VAL A 115 9.09 -9.01 -4.78
C VAL A 115 10.36 -9.83 -4.65
N GLN A 116 10.30 -11.14 -4.85
CA GLN A 116 11.46 -12.00 -4.81
C GLN A 116 12.51 -11.61 -5.86
N GLU A 117 12.08 -11.39 -7.11
CA GLU A 117 12.98 -10.98 -8.19
C GLU A 117 13.61 -9.60 -7.94
N LEU A 118 12.83 -8.65 -7.40
CA LEU A 118 13.33 -7.32 -7.04
C LEU A 118 14.36 -7.38 -5.91
N LEU A 119 14.10 -8.20 -4.88
CA LEU A 119 15.04 -8.41 -3.78
C LEU A 119 16.34 -9.08 -4.26
N ALA A 120 16.26 -10.05 -5.18
CA ALA A 120 17.44 -10.68 -5.78
C ALA A 120 18.33 -9.70 -6.57
N GLN A 121 17.74 -8.58 -7.02
CA GLN A 121 18.44 -7.50 -7.73
C GLN A 121 18.84 -6.33 -6.80
N ASP A 122 18.68 -6.47 -5.48
CA ASP A 122 18.85 -5.39 -4.49
C ASP A 122 18.01 -4.13 -4.80
N LYS A 123 16.91 -4.28 -5.54
CA LYS A 123 16.02 -3.18 -5.92
C LYS A 123 14.93 -2.99 -4.88
N TYR A 124 14.70 -1.74 -4.52
CA TYR A 124 13.58 -1.33 -3.67
C TYR A 124 13.48 -2.05 -2.32
N VAL A 125 14.60 -2.55 -1.77
CA VAL A 125 14.61 -3.50 -0.65
C VAL A 125 13.64 -3.12 0.47
N THR A 126 13.65 -1.87 0.95
CA THR A 126 12.75 -1.43 2.03
C THR A 126 11.26 -1.45 1.65
N ALA A 127 10.94 -1.13 0.39
CA ALA A 127 9.58 -1.17 -0.13
C ALA A 127 9.14 -2.61 -0.33
N CYS A 128 9.99 -3.48 -0.87
CA CYS A 128 9.77 -4.92 -0.98
C CYS A 128 9.48 -5.56 0.38
N LEU A 129 10.34 -5.33 1.38
CA LEU A 129 10.12 -5.84 2.74
C LEU A 129 8.79 -5.35 3.32
N SER A 130 8.42 -4.09 3.10
CA SER A 130 7.13 -3.54 3.54
C SER A 130 5.94 -4.17 2.81
N ALA A 131 6.06 -4.39 1.51
CA ALA A 131 5.01 -4.98 0.67
C ALA A 131 4.67 -6.42 1.07
N LEU A 132 5.66 -7.19 1.52
CA LEU A 132 5.45 -8.55 2.06
C LEU A 132 4.50 -8.59 3.26
N SER A 133 4.26 -7.46 3.95
CA SER A 133 3.24 -7.39 5.00
C SER A 133 1.81 -7.57 4.47
N GLY A 134 1.52 -7.18 3.23
CA GLY A 134 0.22 -7.34 2.58
C GLY A 134 -0.03 -8.75 2.06
N ILE A 135 1.03 -9.50 1.76
CA ILE A 135 0.96 -10.84 1.16
C ILE A 135 0.88 -11.91 2.25
N LYS A 136 -0.33 -12.40 2.53
CA LYS A 136 -0.63 -13.32 3.65
C LYS A 136 -0.23 -14.78 3.37
N SER A 137 1.02 -15.03 2.98
CA SER A 137 1.51 -16.35 2.60
C SER A 137 2.78 -16.78 3.36
N ALA A 138 2.97 -18.09 3.48
CA ALA A 138 4.19 -18.66 4.04
C ALA A 138 5.45 -18.20 3.28
N ARG A 139 5.37 -18.07 1.94
CA ARG A 139 6.48 -17.59 1.11
C ARG A 139 6.86 -16.15 1.44
N ALA A 140 5.89 -15.27 1.69
CA ALA A 140 6.19 -13.90 2.09
C ALA A 140 6.93 -13.84 3.44
N VAL A 141 6.51 -14.68 4.40
CA VAL A 141 7.20 -14.83 5.69
C VAL A 141 8.61 -15.39 5.51
N GLU A 142 8.79 -16.36 4.62
CA GLU A 142 10.11 -16.92 4.30
C GLU A 142 11.06 -15.85 3.73
N LEU A 143 10.60 -15.04 2.79
CA LEU A 143 11.40 -13.92 2.25
C LEU A 143 11.77 -12.91 3.34
N LEU A 144 10.83 -12.56 4.23
CA LEU A 144 11.10 -11.70 5.39
C LEU A 144 12.13 -12.31 6.34
N SER A 145 12.10 -13.63 6.53
CA SER A 145 12.98 -14.34 7.47
C SER A 145 14.47 -14.14 7.14
N GLN A 146 14.81 -14.02 5.86
CA GLN A 146 16.17 -13.82 5.37
C GLN A 146 16.81 -12.51 5.85
N TYR A 147 15.98 -11.55 6.29
CA TYR A 147 16.42 -10.23 6.72
C TYR A 147 16.34 -10.02 8.24
N THR A 148 15.94 -11.03 9.01
CA THR A 148 15.74 -10.93 10.48
C THR A 148 17.03 -10.65 11.25
N THR A 149 18.18 -11.07 10.72
CA THR A 149 19.51 -10.86 11.31
C THR A 149 20.40 -9.97 10.45
N HIS A 150 19.82 -9.28 9.46
CA HIS A 150 20.58 -8.47 8.51
C HIS A 150 21.37 -7.35 9.22
N PRO A 151 22.62 -7.01 8.81
CA PRO A 151 23.43 -5.99 9.48
C PRO A 151 22.74 -4.62 9.62
N SER A 152 21.95 -4.23 8.63
CA SER A 152 21.15 -2.99 8.64
C SER A 152 19.99 -3.08 9.65
N GLU A 153 20.07 -2.29 10.72
CA GLU A 153 18.99 -2.10 11.69
C GLU A 153 17.66 -1.71 11.02
N ARG A 154 17.73 -0.83 10.01
CA ARG A 154 16.56 -0.39 9.26
C ARG A 154 15.81 -1.56 8.62
N TYR A 155 16.53 -2.55 8.09
CA TYR A 155 15.90 -3.71 7.47
C TYR A 155 15.26 -4.60 8.53
N ARG A 156 15.97 -4.88 9.63
CA ARG A 156 15.42 -5.67 10.75
C ARG A 156 14.16 -5.02 11.33
N TYR A 157 14.13 -3.70 11.50
CA TYR A 157 12.94 -2.98 11.95
C TYR A 157 11.76 -3.15 10.99
N ILE A 158 11.98 -2.95 9.67
CA ILE A 158 10.93 -3.12 8.66
C ILE A 158 10.44 -4.57 8.64
N VAL A 159 11.33 -5.55 8.77
CA VAL A 159 10.99 -6.98 8.83
C VAL A 159 10.11 -7.28 10.02
N ALA A 160 10.50 -6.85 11.24
CA ALA A 160 9.70 -7.03 12.43
C ALA A 160 8.30 -6.42 12.27
N ARG A 161 8.22 -5.18 11.77
CA ARG A 161 6.93 -4.52 11.52
C ARG A 161 6.11 -5.27 10.48
N SER A 162 6.74 -5.74 9.42
CA SER A 162 6.06 -6.43 8.32
C SER A 162 5.54 -7.80 8.76
N LEU A 163 6.31 -8.55 9.55
CA LEU A 163 5.88 -9.81 10.17
C LEU A 163 4.68 -9.60 11.12
N MET A 164 4.70 -8.55 11.95
CA MET A 164 3.56 -8.22 12.83
C MET A 164 2.29 -7.92 12.03
N LEU A 165 2.40 -7.16 10.94
CA LEU A 165 1.28 -6.81 10.07
C LEU A 165 0.85 -7.97 9.17
N ASN A 166 1.76 -8.87 8.83
CA ASN A 166 1.50 -10.02 7.97
C ASN A 166 0.46 -10.96 8.62
N LYS A 167 0.58 -11.23 9.93
CA LYS A 167 -0.35 -12.08 10.70
C LYS A 167 -0.46 -13.54 10.24
N HIS A 168 0.35 -14.01 9.27
CA HIS A 168 0.41 -15.44 8.96
C HIS A 168 0.97 -16.23 10.16
N PRO A 169 0.48 -17.46 10.45
CA PRO A 169 0.89 -18.21 11.65
C PRO A 169 2.41 -18.42 11.78
N SER A 170 3.12 -18.58 10.66
CA SER A 170 4.58 -18.74 10.67
C SER A 170 5.37 -17.46 11.01
N ALA A 171 4.73 -16.29 11.07
CA ALA A 171 5.42 -15.04 11.39
C ALA A 171 5.77 -14.92 12.88
N ARG A 172 4.93 -15.49 13.76
CA ARG A 172 5.11 -15.36 15.22
C ARG A 172 6.41 -15.99 15.73
N PRO A 173 6.79 -17.22 15.35
CA PRO A 173 8.09 -17.78 15.74
C PRO A 173 9.27 -16.88 15.38
N LEU A 174 9.24 -16.24 14.19
CA LEU A 174 10.29 -15.31 13.77
C LEU A 174 10.29 -14.03 14.62
N LEU A 175 9.12 -13.49 14.96
CA LEU A 175 9.03 -12.32 15.84
C LEU A 175 9.62 -12.60 17.23
N LEU A 176 9.47 -13.83 17.74
CA LEU A 176 10.06 -14.24 19.01
C LEU A 176 11.58 -14.32 18.95
N THR A 177 12.17 -14.82 17.85
CA THR A 177 13.63 -14.84 17.71
C THR A 177 14.23 -13.44 17.65
N MET A 178 13.48 -12.45 17.15
CA MET A 178 13.90 -11.06 17.08
C MET A 178 13.79 -10.29 18.41
N GLN A 179 13.17 -10.84 19.46
CA GLN A 179 13.06 -10.14 20.76
C GLN A 179 14.42 -9.84 21.41
N GLY A 180 15.44 -10.64 21.09
CA GLY A 180 16.83 -10.45 21.51
C GLY A 180 17.65 -9.53 20.59
N ASP A 181 17.04 -8.83 19.63
CA ASP A 181 17.79 -7.97 18.70
C ASP A 181 18.58 -6.91 19.46
N SER A 182 19.82 -6.64 19.03
CA SER A 182 20.67 -5.58 19.56
C SER A 182 20.05 -4.17 19.48
N SER A 183 19.14 -3.93 18.56
CA SER A 183 18.50 -2.64 18.33
C SER A 183 17.37 -2.39 19.32
N PHE A 184 17.46 -1.27 20.02
CA PHE A 184 16.36 -0.79 20.87
C PHE A 184 15.06 -0.57 20.07
N LEU A 185 15.14 -0.10 18.82
CA LEU A 185 13.94 0.15 18.00
C LEU A 185 13.20 -1.14 17.65
N VAL A 186 13.95 -2.19 17.31
CA VAL A 186 13.37 -3.53 17.04
C VAL A 186 12.76 -4.09 18.32
N GLN A 187 13.47 -4.03 19.44
CA GLN A 187 12.95 -4.48 20.73
C GLN A 187 11.67 -3.72 21.14
N ALA A 188 11.67 -2.39 21.02
CA ALA A 188 10.55 -1.55 21.41
C ALA A 188 9.28 -1.86 20.60
N LEU A 189 9.44 -2.16 19.31
CA LEU A 189 8.34 -2.62 18.46
C LEU A 189 7.77 -3.96 18.94
N LEU A 190 8.63 -4.92 19.27
CA LEU A 190 8.24 -6.27 19.67
C LEU A 190 7.65 -6.36 21.09
N ARG A 191 7.95 -5.41 21.98
CA ARG A 191 7.32 -5.34 23.31
C ARG A 191 5.79 -5.19 23.24
N ASN A 192 5.28 -4.65 22.13
CA ASN A 192 3.85 -4.49 21.87
C ASN A 192 3.27 -5.63 21.01
N LEU A 193 3.94 -6.79 20.97
CA LEU A 193 3.42 -7.98 20.29
C LEU A 193 2.03 -8.32 20.85
N PRO A 194 1.00 -8.40 20.00
CA PRO A 194 -0.31 -8.85 20.44
C PRO A 194 -0.23 -10.24 21.10
N PRO A 195 -1.04 -10.50 22.14
CA PRO A 195 -1.17 -11.84 22.70
C PRO A 195 -1.60 -12.82 21.61
N GLU A 196 -1.35 -14.12 21.82
CA GLU A 196 -1.83 -15.14 20.88
C GLU A 196 -3.34 -14.99 20.71
N THR A 197 -3.76 -14.68 19.49
CA THR A 197 -5.15 -14.89 19.11
C THR A 197 -5.36 -16.39 19.07
N SER A 198 -6.07 -16.92 20.07
CA SER A 198 -6.57 -18.30 20.05
C SER A 198 -7.33 -18.57 18.74
N PRO A 199 -7.24 -19.78 18.18
CA PRO A 199 -7.84 -20.15 16.90
C PRO A 199 -9.36 -19.92 16.85
#